data_AF-A0A3B8MDJ9-F1
#
_entry.id   AF-A0A3B8MDJ9-F1
#
_cell.length_a   1.000
_cell.length_b   1.000
_cell.length_c   1.000
_cell.angle_alpha   90.00
_cell.angle_beta   90.00
_cell.angle_gamma   90.00
#
_symmetry.space_group_name_H-M   'P 1'
#
loop_
_entity.id
_entity.type
_entity.pdbx_description
1 polymer ?
#
loop_
_entity_poly.entity_id
_entity_poly.type
_entity_poly.pdbx_seq_one_letter_code
_entity_poly.pdbx_strand_id
1 'polypeptide(L)'
;YMGSAGPAFGMIGTLVGLVNMLQNLDDPSALGPGMATALITTFYGAVVANLIFIPISGKLKIRSAEELLQKRMIMEGIMSIQSGDNPRIVEQKLATFIAPSLRPIGEEDGE
;
A
#
# COMPACT_ATOMS: atom_id res chain seq x y z
N TYR A 1 5.84 4.61 2.82
CA TYR A 1 7.00 5.48 3.06
C TYR A 1 8.15 5.18 2.08
N MET A 2 8.64 3.95 1.98
CA MET A 2 9.74 3.64 1.03
C MET A 2 9.40 3.91 -0.44
N GLY A 3 8.15 3.69 -0.87
CA GLY A 3 7.70 4.04 -2.23
C GLY A 3 7.67 5.55 -2.52
N SER A 4 7.40 6.39 -1.52
CA SER A 4 7.46 7.85 -1.69
C SER A 4 8.89 8.40 -1.57
N ALA A 5 9.77 7.69 -0.89
CA ALA A 5 11.19 8.06 -0.75
C ALA A 5 12.05 7.60 -1.93
N GLY A 6 11.63 6.58 -2.69
CA GLY A 6 12.41 6.03 -3.82
C GLY A 6 12.86 7.06 -4.87
N PRO A 7 11.99 7.99 -5.34
CA PRO A 7 12.41 9.04 -6.27
C PRO A 7 13.39 10.04 -5.64
N ALA A 8 13.33 10.27 -4.32
CA ALA A 8 14.28 11.14 -3.63
C ALA A 8 15.70 10.54 -3.66
N PHE A 9 15.84 9.22 -3.53
CA PHE A 9 17.14 8.55 -3.74
C PHE A 9 17.65 8.67 -5.19
N GLY A 10 16.74 8.67 -6.17
CA GLY A 10 17.10 8.95 -7.57
C GLY A 10 17.67 10.36 -7.77
N MET A 11 17.08 11.36 -7.11
CA MET A 11 17.60 12.75 -7.13
C MET A 11 18.96 12.89 -6.43
N ILE A 12 19.29 12.04 -5.45
CA ILE A 12 20.65 12.02 -4.87
C ILE A 12 21.65 11.54 -5.92
N GLY A 13 21.29 10.54 -6.72
CA GLY A 13 22.14 10.03 -7.80
C GLY A 13 22.38 11.05 -8.94
N THR A 14 21.41 11.92 -9.23
CA THR A 14 21.63 13.02 -10.19
C THR A 14 22.63 14.03 -9.67
N LEU A 15 22.60 14.35 -8.38
CA LEU A 15 23.60 15.23 -7.75
C LEU A 15 25.00 14.63 -7.85
N VAL A 16 25.16 13.33 -7.61
CA VAL A 16 26.47 12.65 -7.78
C VAL A 16 26.95 12.70 -9.23
N GLY A 17 26.06 12.45 -10.19
CA GLY A 17 26.39 12.55 -11.61
C GLY A 17 26.80 13.96 -12.04
N LEU A 18 26.09 14.98 -11.55
CA LEU A 18 26.44 16.39 -11.78
C LEU A 18 27.80 16.76 -11.18
N VAL A 19 28.13 16.29 -9.97
CA VAL A 19 29.45 16.52 -9.37
C VAL A 19 30.55 15.93 -10.25
N ASN A 20 30.37 14.70 -10.76
CA ASN A 20 31.35 14.06 -11.64
C ASN A 20 31.51 14.78 -13.00
N MET A 21 30.43 15.34 -13.55
CA MET A 21 30.49 16.16 -14.77
C MET A 21 31.28 17.45 -14.54
N LEU A 22 30.99 18.15 -13.44
CA LEU A 22 31.65 19.42 -13.12
C LEU A 22 33.14 19.24 -12.81
N GLN A 23 33.55 18.07 -12.31
CA GLN A 23 34.96 17.75 -12.08
C GLN A 23 35.78 17.57 -13.36
N ASN A 24 35.15 17.20 -14.49
CA ASN A 24 35.84 16.91 -15.75
C ASN A 24 35.29 17.75 -16.90
N LEU A 25 34.90 19.00 -16.63
CA LEU A 25 34.24 19.88 -17.60
C LEU A 25 35.11 20.15 -18.84
N ASP A 26 36.43 20.10 -18.67
CA ASP A 26 37.41 20.38 -19.72
C ASP A 26 37.57 19.24 -20.74
N ASP A 27 37.04 18.04 -20.45
CA ASP A 27 37.04 16.89 -21.36
C ASP A 27 35.61 16.47 -21.74
N PRO A 28 35.14 16.81 -22.95
CA PRO A 28 33.83 16.40 -23.46
C PRO A 28 33.61 14.89 -23.50
N SER A 29 34.67 14.07 -23.61
CA SER A 29 34.57 12.61 -23.58
C SER A 29 34.20 12.07 -22.20
N ALA A 30 34.55 12.80 -21.12
CA ALA A 30 34.24 12.43 -19.74
C ALA A 30 32.81 12.83 -19.30
N LEU A 31 32.11 13.70 -20.05
CA LEU A 31 30.74 14.11 -19.73
C LEU A 31 29.70 12.99 -19.89
N GLY A 32 29.86 12.16 -20.92
CA GLY A 32 28.91 11.07 -21.23
C GLY A 32 28.71 10.09 -20.07
N PRO A 33 29.78 9.55 -19.46
CA PRO A 33 29.68 8.68 -18.29
C PRO A 33 28.93 9.32 -17.09
N GLY A 34 29.23 10.58 -16.77
CA GLY A 34 28.54 11.30 -15.67
C GLY A 34 27.03 11.45 -15.92
N MET A 35 26.64 11.67 -17.18
CA MET A 35 25.23 11.79 -17.59
C MET A 35 24.50 10.47 -17.51
N ALA A 36 25.15 9.39 -17.95
CA ALA A 36 24.59 8.05 -17.85
C ALA A 36 24.29 7.68 -16.40
N THR A 37 25.20 7.96 -15.46
CA THR A 37 24.98 7.67 -14.03
C THR A 37 23.80 8.47 -13.45
N ALA A 38 23.69 9.76 -13.76
CA ALA A 38 22.57 10.60 -13.30
C ALA A 38 21.20 10.08 -13.80
N LEU A 39 21.12 9.68 -15.06
CA LEU A 39 19.88 9.20 -15.66
C LEU A 39 19.50 7.81 -15.16
N ILE A 40 20.47 6.89 -15.05
CA ILE A 40 20.22 5.51 -14.60
C ILE A 40 19.76 5.48 -13.14
N THR A 41 20.37 6.31 -12.28
CA THR A 41 19.97 6.38 -10.86
C THR A 41 18.55 6.93 -10.69
N THR A 42 18.16 7.93 -11.49
CA THR A 42 16.77 8.43 -11.52
C THR A 42 15.80 7.36 -12.01
N PHE A 43 16.16 6.63 -13.07
CA PHE A 43 15.36 5.55 -13.61
C PHE A 43 15.13 4.44 -12.57
N TYR A 44 16.20 3.95 -11.93
CA TYR A 44 16.07 2.91 -10.90
C TYR A 44 15.27 3.40 -9.68
N GLY A 45 15.47 4.65 -9.24
CA GLY A 45 14.67 5.23 -8.15
C GLY A 45 13.17 5.26 -8.46
N ALA A 46 12.82 5.67 -9.68
CA ALA A 46 11.43 5.72 -10.14
C ALA A 46 10.83 4.32 -10.34
N VAL A 47 11.58 3.38 -10.92
CA VAL A 47 11.16 1.99 -11.16
C VAL A 47 10.88 1.30 -9.82
N VAL A 48 11.85 1.33 -8.91
CA VAL A 48 11.71 0.64 -7.62
C VAL A 48 10.58 1.25 -6.77
N ALA A 49 10.39 2.56 -6.83
CA ALA A 49 9.28 3.24 -6.16
C ALA A 49 7.91 2.79 -6.72
N ASN A 50 7.72 2.95 -8.03
CA ASN A 50 6.40 2.83 -8.66
C ASN A 50 6.01 1.40 -9.00
N LEU A 51 6.96 0.53 -9.37
CA LEU A 51 6.67 -0.86 -9.73
C LEU A 51 6.70 -1.82 -8.54
N ILE A 52 7.45 -1.51 -7.49
CA ILE A 52 7.65 -2.44 -6.37
C ILE A 52 6.95 -1.90 -5.12
N PHE A 53 7.43 -0.78 -4.57
CA PHE A 53 7.01 -0.36 -3.23
C PHE A 53 5.58 0.18 -3.16
N ILE A 54 5.12 0.94 -4.14
CA ILE A 54 3.74 1.48 -4.17
C ILE A 54 2.69 0.35 -4.28
N PRO A 55 2.75 -0.59 -5.24
CA PRO A 55 1.75 -1.65 -5.35
C PRO A 55 1.77 -2.60 -4.16
N ILE A 56 2.96 -2.92 -3.61
CA ILE A 56 3.07 -3.72 -2.38
C ILE A 56 2.40 -3.01 -1.22
N SER A 57 2.64 -1.71 -1.05
CA SER A 57 1.96 -0.91 -0.01
C SER A 57 0.44 -0.88 -0.21
N GLY A 58 -0.04 -0.80 -1.45
CA GLY A 58 -1.47 -0.86 -1.75
C GLY A 58 -2.08 -2.20 -1.33
N LYS A 59 -1.44 -3.32 -1.70
CA LYS A 59 -1.91 -4.67 -1.36
C LYS A 59 -1.92 -4.93 0.14
N LEU A 60 -0.89 -4.46 0.87
CA LEU A 60 -0.84 -4.55 2.33
C LEU A 60 -1.95 -3.76 3.01
N LYS A 61 -2.28 -2.55 2.50
CA LYS A 61 -3.39 -1.76 3.04
C LYS A 61 -4.73 -2.46 2.88
N ILE A 62 -4.97 -3.11 1.74
CA ILE A 62 -6.21 -3.88 1.51
C ILE A 62 -6.30 -5.03 2.50
N ARG A 63 -5.24 -5.85 2.62
CA ARG A 63 -5.21 -6.97 3.58
C ARG A 63 -5.37 -6.51 5.03
N SER A 64 -4.73 -5.40 5.38
CA SER A 64 -4.88 -4.81 6.72
C SER A 64 -6.31 -4.34 6.99
N ALA A 65 -7.00 -3.79 6.00
CA ALA A 65 -8.41 -3.42 6.13
C ALA A 65 -9.32 -4.64 6.28
N GLU A 66 -9.06 -5.72 5.54
CA GLU A 66 -9.77 -7.00 5.69
C GLU A 66 -9.59 -7.60 7.09
N GLU A 67 -8.36 -7.67 7.60
CA GLU A 67 -8.09 -8.14 8.97
C GLU A 67 -8.76 -7.27 10.03
N LEU A 68 -8.75 -5.95 9.82
CA LEU A 68 -9.34 -5.00 10.76
C LEU A 68 -10.87 -5.12 10.77
N LEU A 69 -11.50 -5.39 9.63
CA LEU A 69 -12.93 -5.70 9.54
C LEU A 69 -13.27 -6.99 10.31
N GLN A 70 -12.49 -8.06 10.11
CA GLN A 70 -12.70 -9.33 10.81
C GLN A 70 -12.59 -9.17 12.33
N LYS A 71 -11.55 -8.46 12.81
CA LYS A 71 -11.37 -8.19 14.24
C LYS A 71 -12.49 -7.32 14.81
N ARG A 72 -12.97 -6.32 14.06
CA ARG A 72 -14.13 -5.51 14.47
C ARG A 72 -15.40 -6.34 14.62
N MET A 73 -15.68 -7.22 13.66
CA MET A 73 -16.82 -8.13 13.71
C MET A 73 -16.76 -9.02 14.96
N ILE A 74 -15.59 -9.60 15.26
CA ILE A 74 -15.39 -10.42 16.46
C ILE A 74 -15.61 -9.61 17.74
N MET A 75 -15.06 -8.39 17.84
CA MET A 75 -15.26 -7.55 19.02
C MET A 75 -16.74 -7.17 19.23
N GLU A 76 -17.44 -6.80 18.16
CA GLU A 76 -18.86 -6.46 18.23
C GLU A 76 -19.71 -7.67 18.67
N GLY A 77 -19.37 -8.87 18.18
CA GLY A 77 -20.00 -10.12 18.61
C GLY A 77 -19.80 -10.38 20.10
N ILE A 78 -18.57 -10.24 20.61
CA ILE A 78 -18.27 -10.41 22.04
C ILE A 78 -19.01 -9.37 22.89
N MET A 79 -19.02 -8.10 22.46
CA MET A 79 -19.73 -7.04 23.17
C MET A 79 -21.24 -7.30 23.22
N SER A 80 -21.84 -7.78 22.12
CA SER A 80 -23.27 -8.09 22.06
C SER A 80 -23.64 -9.30 22.93
N ILE A 81 -22.75 -10.29 23.05
CA ILE A 81 -22.92 -11.41 23.99
C ILE A 81 -22.82 -10.89 25.44
N GLN A 82 -21.86 -10.00 25.73
CA GLN A 82 -21.69 -9.41 27.06
C GLN A 82 -22.89 -8.55 27.49
N SER A 83 -23.50 -7.80 26.57
CA SER A 83 -24.69 -6.99 26.85
C SER A 83 -25.95 -7.84 27.05
N GLY A 84 -25.90 -9.14 26.74
CA GLY A 84 -27.04 -10.05 26.84
C GLY A 84 -28.05 -9.88 25.70
N ASP A 85 -27.61 -9.41 24.53
CA ASP A 85 -28.49 -9.26 23.37
C ASP A 85 -29.04 -10.63 22.93
N ASN A 86 -30.29 -10.66 22.46
CA ASN A 86 -30.87 -11.88 21.90
C ASN A 86 -30.02 -12.36 20.71
N PRO A 87 -29.61 -13.66 20.64
CA PRO A 87 -28.78 -14.19 19.56
C PRO A 87 -29.25 -13.81 18.15
N ARG A 88 -30.56 -13.68 17.94
CA ARG A 88 -31.16 -13.28 16.66
C ARG A 88 -30.84 -11.82 16.28
N ILE A 89 -30.74 -10.93 17.28
CA ILE A 89 -30.32 -9.53 17.09
C ILE A 89 -28.81 -9.46 16.86
N VAL A 90 -28.02 -10.29 17.56
CA VAL A 90 -26.57 -10.37 17.35
C VAL A 90 -26.25 -10.80 15.92
N GLU A 91 -26.96 -11.80 15.40
CA GLU A 91 -26.83 -12.26 14.01
C GLU A 91 -27.13 -11.13 13.01
N GLN A 92 -28.22 -10.39 13.19
CA GLN A 92 -28.56 -9.26 12.34
C GLN A 92 -27.50 -8.15 12.39
N LYS A 93 -26.95 -7.84 13.58
CA LYS A 93 -25.86 -6.88 13.74
C LYS A 93 -24.60 -7.33 13.01
N LEU A 94 -24.20 -8.59 13.15
CA LEU A 94 -23.01 -9.14 12.50
C LEU A 94 -23.18 -9.24 10.97
N ALA A 95 -24.39 -9.53 10.49
CA ALA A 95 -24.71 -9.57 9.07
C ALA A 95 -24.51 -8.21 8.36
N THR A 96 -24.56 -7.09 9.10
CA THR A 96 -24.30 -5.75 8.54
C THR A 96 -22.84 -5.54 8.13
N PHE A 97 -21.90 -6.25 8.76
CA PHE A 97 -20.46 -6.18 8.46
C PHE A 97 -20.07 -6.98 7.20
N ILE A 98 -20.98 -7.82 6.69
CA ILE A 98 -20.76 -8.66 5.52
C ILE A 98 -21.41 -8.00 4.29
N ALA A 99 -20.72 -8.08 3.15
CA ALA A 99 -21.25 -7.60 1.87
C ALA A 99 -22.57 -8.32 1.54
N PRO A 100 -23.57 -7.66 0.93
CA PRO A 100 -24.88 -8.26 0.67
C PRO A 100 -24.84 -9.61 -0.05
N SER A 101 -23.86 -9.81 -0.94
CA SER A 101 -23.65 -11.05 -1.69
C SER A 101 -23.13 -12.23 -0.87
N LEU A 102 -22.55 -11.97 0.30
CA LEU A 102 -21.97 -12.98 1.19
C LEU A 102 -22.79 -13.15 2.47
N ARG A 103 -23.88 -12.37 2.63
CA ARG A 103 -24.80 -12.59 3.74
C ARG A 103 -25.42 -13.97 3.56
N PRO A 104 -25.44 -14.83 4.58
CA PRO A 104 -26.31 -15.98 4.55
C PRO A 104 -27.71 -15.44 4.30
N ILE A 105 -28.31 -15.85 3.18
CA ILE A 105 -29.70 -15.57 2.89
C ILE A 105 -30.43 -16.29 4.00
N GLY A 106 -30.83 -15.56 5.04
CA GLY A 106 -31.77 -16.08 6.00
C GLY A 106 -32.95 -16.58 5.20
N GLU A 107 -33.35 -17.82 5.44
CA GLU A 107 -34.65 -18.35 5.08
C GLU A 107 -35.72 -17.46 5.75
N GLU A 108 -35.99 -16.30 5.17
CA GLU A 108 -37.12 -15.44 5.45
C GLU A 108 -37.74 -15.08 4.10
N ASP A 109 -38.35 -16.11 3.48
CA ASP A 109 -39.54 -16.03 2.64
C ASP A 109 -40.17 -17.43 2.60
N GLY A 110 -40.47 -17.94 3.79
CA GLY A 110 -41.09 -19.24 4.05
C GLY A 110 -42.15 -19.13 5.14
N GLU A 111 -43.01 -18.11 5.05
CA GLU A 111 -44.45 -18.04 5.41
C GLU A 111 -44.95 -16.59 5.36
#